data_AF-A0A926LFS0-F1
#
_entry.id   AF-A0A926LFS0-F1
#
_cell.length_a   1.000
_cell.length_b   1.000
_cell.length_c   1.000
_cell.angle_alpha   90.00
_cell.angle_beta   90.00
_cell.angle_gamma   90.00
#
_symmetry.space_group_name_H-M   'P 1'
#
loop_
_entity.id
_entity.type
_entity.pdbx_description
1 polymer ?
#
loop_
_entity_poly.entity_id
_entity_poly.type
_entity_poly.pdbx_seq_one_letter_code
_entity_poly.pdbx_strand_id
1 'polypeptide(L)'
;AEESRVLDRWPDTPAQRLQSYNFPDRYVRHADFDVRIDQNVTGPDAQFRLRRGLAGSGTVSFESVNYPGHFLRHSGYDFRLALDDGTSQFAADATFHQVAGLADAGWSSFRSYNHPDRYIRHYAYELRLDPVTTATARSDATFRVTS
;
A
#
# COMPACT_ATOMS: atom_id res chain seq x y z
N ALA A 1 -22.54 -13.57 -15.23
CA ALA A 1 -23.09 -14.23 -14.02
C ALA A 1 -22.04 -14.41 -12.93
N GLU A 2 -20.78 -14.74 -13.28
CA GLU A 2 -19.65 -14.75 -12.33
C GLU A 2 -19.13 -13.36 -11.96
N GLU A 3 -19.11 -12.40 -12.90
CA GLU A 3 -18.66 -11.01 -12.64
C GLU A 3 -19.50 -10.29 -11.56
N SER A 4 -20.81 -10.54 -11.51
CA SER A 4 -21.70 -9.95 -10.51
C SER A 4 -21.46 -10.49 -9.09
N ARG A 5 -20.96 -11.72 -8.94
CA ARG A 5 -20.66 -12.31 -7.62
C ARG A 5 -19.35 -11.79 -7.00
N VAL A 6 -18.44 -11.25 -7.81
CA VAL A 6 -17.19 -10.65 -7.34
C VAL A 6 -17.46 -9.21 -6.85
N LEU A 7 -18.37 -8.49 -7.50
CA LEU A 7 -18.76 -7.13 -7.14
C LEU A 7 -19.55 -7.05 -5.81
N ASP A 8 -20.33 -8.07 -5.48
CA ASP A 8 -21.19 -8.09 -4.29
C ASP A 8 -20.47 -8.47 -2.98
N ARG A 9 -19.19 -8.86 -3.00
CA ARG A 9 -18.51 -9.34 -1.79
C ARG A 9 -18.03 -8.20 -0.87
N TRP A 10 -17.90 -6.97 -1.37
CA TRP A 10 -17.30 -5.86 -0.62
C TRP A 10 -17.99 -4.53 -0.92
N PRO A 11 -18.97 -4.08 -0.11
CA PRO A 11 -19.61 -2.79 -0.32
C PRO A 11 -18.59 -1.65 -0.22
N ASP A 12 -18.71 -0.68 -1.14
CA ASP A 12 -18.20 0.70 -1.14
C ASP A 12 -17.04 1.04 -0.21
N THR A 13 -15.94 0.28 -0.22
CA THR A 13 -14.70 0.76 0.42
C THR A 13 -14.29 2.03 -0.32
N PRO A 14 -14.28 3.20 0.34
CA PRO A 14 -13.97 4.44 -0.32
C PRO A 14 -12.55 4.37 -0.87
N ALA A 15 -12.35 5.00 -2.02
CA ALA A 15 -11.02 5.24 -2.53
C ALA A 15 -10.23 6.07 -1.50
N GLN A 16 -9.01 5.66 -1.23
CA GLN A 16 -8.09 6.35 -0.35
C GLN A 16 -6.76 6.58 -1.06
N ARG A 17 -6.00 7.54 -0.58
CA ARG A 17 -4.66 7.88 -1.05
C ARG A 17 -3.71 7.85 0.13
N LEU A 18 -2.44 7.53 -0.12
CA LEU A 18 -1.40 7.57 0.90
C LEU A 18 -0.50 8.78 0.67
N GLN A 19 -0.69 9.83 1.46
CA GLN A 19 0.12 11.04 1.44
C GLN A 19 1.41 10.82 2.23
N SER A 20 2.58 11.18 1.68
CA SER A 20 3.85 11.08 2.40
C SER A 20 3.95 12.10 3.55
N TYR A 21 4.55 11.70 4.67
CA TYR A 21 4.74 12.58 5.84
C TYR A 21 5.74 13.71 5.58
N ASN A 22 6.93 13.38 5.05
CA ASN A 22 7.99 14.35 4.79
C ASN A 22 7.93 15.00 3.40
N PHE A 23 7.06 14.50 2.51
CA PHE A 23 6.73 15.13 1.24
C PHE A 23 5.20 15.25 1.09
N PRO A 24 4.55 16.17 1.80
CA PRO A 24 3.08 16.22 1.87
C PRO A 24 2.41 16.59 0.54
N ASP A 25 3.15 17.06 -0.45
CA ASP A 25 2.67 17.27 -1.82
C ASP A 25 2.65 15.98 -2.65
N ARG A 26 3.15 14.86 -2.12
CA ARG A 26 3.30 13.58 -2.83
C ARG A 26 2.43 12.47 -2.27
N TYR A 27 1.98 11.61 -3.18
CA TYR A 27 1.12 10.48 -2.89
C TYR A 27 1.67 9.21 -3.51
N VAL A 28 1.51 8.08 -2.81
CA VAL A 28 1.74 6.75 -3.39
C VAL A 28 0.85 6.58 -4.61
N ARG A 29 1.43 6.14 -5.72
CA ARG A 29 0.75 5.87 -6.98
C ARG A 29 1.47 4.76 -7.73
N HIS A 30 0.76 4.05 -8.60
CA HIS A 30 1.38 3.15 -9.56
C HIS A 30 1.67 3.87 -10.89
N ALA A 31 2.73 3.49 -11.59
CA ALA A 31 3.05 3.97 -12.94
C ALA A 31 3.84 2.87 -13.66
N ASP A 32 3.40 2.47 -14.85
CA ASP A 32 3.98 1.32 -15.58
C ASP A 32 4.12 0.05 -14.71
N PHE A 33 3.17 -0.15 -13.79
CA PHE A 33 3.14 -1.19 -12.76
C PHE A 33 4.22 -1.12 -11.67
N ASP A 34 5.12 -0.14 -11.72
CA ASP A 34 5.99 0.23 -10.59
C ASP A 34 5.22 1.11 -9.59
N VAL A 35 5.73 1.27 -8.37
CA VAL A 35 5.05 2.04 -7.31
C VAL A 35 6.00 3.08 -6.71
N ARG A 36 5.52 4.31 -6.68
CA ARG A 36 6.32 5.50 -6.33
C ARG A 36 5.49 6.56 -5.63
N ILE A 37 6.14 7.58 -5.10
CA ILE A 37 5.48 8.79 -4.62
C ILE A 37 5.68 9.95 -5.60
N ASP A 38 4.59 10.54 -6.06
CA ASP A 38 4.65 11.69 -6.98
C ASP A 38 3.73 12.82 -6.57
N GLN A 39 4.13 14.04 -6.98
CA GLN A 39 3.33 15.25 -6.86
C GLN A 39 2.28 15.32 -7.98
N ASN A 40 1.25 16.14 -7.79
CA ASN A 40 0.24 16.48 -8.81
C ASN A 40 -0.49 15.28 -9.45
N VAL A 41 -0.59 14.15 -8.74
CA VAL A 41 -1.37 13.00 -9.20
C VAL A 41 -2.83 13.22 -8.83
N THR A 42 -3.70 13.39 -9.83
CA THR A 42 -5.15 13.56 -9.65
C THR A 42 -5.94 12.36 -10.18
N GLY A 43 -5.30 11.50 -10.97
CA GLY A 43 -5.89 10.30 -11.53
C GLY A 43 -6.02 9.14 -10.54
N PRO A 44 -6.71 8.07 -10.95
CA PRO A 44 -6.97 6.90 -10.11
C PRO A 44 -5.71 6.08 -9.81
N ASP A 45 -4.57 6.39 -10.41
CA ASP A 45 -3.30 5.70 -10.13
C ASP A 45 -2.83 5.86 -8.69
N ALA A 46 -3.24 6.95 -8.03
CA ALA A 46 -2.96 7.21 -6.61
C ALA A 46 -4.11 6.79 -5.68
N GLN A 47 -5.11 6.07 -6.19
CA GLN A 47 -6.29 5.67 -5.45
C GLN A 47 -6.31 4.16 -5.19
N PHE A 48 -6.41 3.81 -3.92
CA PHE A 48 -6.44 2.44 -3.45
C PHE A 48 -7.63 2.22 -2.52
N ARG A 49 -8.22 1.02 -2.57
CA ARG A 49 -9.16 0.54 -1.57
C ARG A 49 -8.39 -0.29 -0.55
N LEU A 50 -8.40 0.13 0.72
CA LEU A 50 -7.83 -0.67 1.81
C LEU A 50 -8.81 -1.80 2.12
N ARG A 51 -8.47 -3.00 1.64
CA ARG A 51 -9.23 -4.23 1.89
C ARG A 51 -8.74 -4.90 3.17
N ARG A 52 -9.56 -5.81 3.69
CA ARG A 52 -9.06 -6.85 4.60
C ARG A 52 -7.87 -7.54 3.94
N GLY A 53 -6.79 -7.75 4.70
CA GLY A 53 -5.58 -8.37 4.18
C GLY A 53 -5.86 -9.74 3.57
N LEU A 54 -5.17 -10.03 2.45
CA LEU A 54 -5.27 -11.31 1.75
C LEU A 54 -4.72 -12.48 2.60
N ALA A 55 -3.85 -12.18 3.57
CA ALA A 55 -3.35 -13.12 4.57
C ALA A 55 -3.51 -12.56 6.00
N GLY A 56 -3.62 -13.45 6.99
CA GLY A 56 -3.66 -13.07 8.40
C GLY A 56 -4.96 -12.41 8.86
N SER A 57 -5.04 -12.10 10.15
CA SER A 57 -6.16 -11.41 10.79
C SER A 57 -5.74 -10.01 11.24
N GLY A 58 -6.62 -9.01 11.09
CA GLY A 58 -6.30 -7.62 11.47
C GLY A 58 -5.24 -6.97 10.58
N THR A 59 -5.08 -7.48 9.36
CA THR A 59 -4.17 -6.98 8.33
C THR A 59 -4.95 -6.27 7.22
N VAL A 60 -4.22 -5.55 6.37
CA VAL A 60 -4.75 -4.81 5.22
C VAL A 60 -4.00 -5.14 3.93
N SER A 61 -4.68 -5.00 2.80
CA SER A 61 -4.11 -5.05 1.45
C SER A 61 -4.63 -3.87 0.64
N PHE A 62 -3.78 -3.28 -0.20
CA PHE A 62 -4.12 -2.09 -0.99
C PHE A 62 -4.51 -2.50 -2.41
N GLU A 63 -5.81 -2.56 -2.70
CA GLU A 63 -6.30 -2.85 -4.04
C GLU A 63 -6.35 -1.57 -4.88
N SER A 64 -5.87 -1.58 -6.11
CA SER A 64 -6.00 -0.44 -7.03
C SER A 64 -7.46 -0.15 -7.39
N VAL A 65 -7.82 1.13 -7.48
CA VAL A 65 -9.16 1.54 -7.93
C VAL A 65 -9.34 1.35 -9.44
N ASN A 66 -8.33 1.69 -10.25
CA ASN A 66 -8.41 1.57 -11.71
C ASN A 66 -7.97 0.21 -12.27
N TYR A 67 -7.31 -0.62 -11.46
CA TYR A 67 -7.01 -2.02 -11.80
C TYR A 67 -7.58 -2.94 -10.72
N PRO A 68 -8.91 -3.18 -10.68
CA PRO A 68 -9.51 -4.12 -9.74
C PRO A 68 -8.82 -5.51 -9.79
N GLY A 69 -8.68 -6.14 -8.63
CA GLY A 69 -7.91 -7.37 -8.45
C GLY A 69 -6.39 -7.19 -8.44
N HIS A 70 -5.86 -6.00 -8.73
CA HIS A 70 -4.44 -5.70 -8.57
C HIS A 70 -4.15 -5.05 -7.22
N PHE A 71 -3.04 -5.45 -6.61
CA PHE A 71 -2.64 -4.99 -5.28
C PHE A 71 -1.21 -4.46 -5.26
N LEU A 72 -0.95 -3.53 -4.33
CA LEU A 72 0.42 -3.20 -3.96
C LEU A 72 1.08 -4.43 -3.34
N ARG A 73 2.14 -4.90 -3.96
CA ARG A 73 2.88 -6.10 -3.56
C ARG A 73 4.37 -5.83 -3.55
N HIS A 74 5.08 -6.33 -2.55
CA HIS A 74 6.54 -6.34 -2.59
C HIS A 74 7.06 -7.58 -3.35
N SER A 75 8.19 -7.42 -4.05
CA SER A 75 8.93 -8.51 -4.70
C SER A 75 10.40 -8.10 -4.79
N GLY A 76 11.31 -8.88 -4.18
CA GLY A 76 12.71 -8.48 -4.11
C GLY A 76 12.94 -7.17 -3.33
N TYR A 77 12.03 -6.84 -2.41
CA TYR A 77 11.98 -5.60 -1.62
C TYR A 77 11.61 -4.31 -2.37
N ASP A 78 11.28 -4.40 -3.67
CA ASP A 78 10.65 -3.33 -4.44
C ASP A 78 9.15 -3.53 -4.51
N PHE A 79 8.38 -2.44 -4.64
CA PHE A 79 6.92 -2.51 -4.78
C PHE A 79 6.49 -2.47 -6.23
N ARG A 80 5.47 -3.25 -6.55
CA ARG A 80 4.79 -3.24 -7.84
C ARG A 80 3.28 -3.33 -7.64
N LEU A 81 2.53 -2.88 -8.64
CA LEU A 81 1.12 -3.20 -8.79
C LEU A 81 1.01 -4.53 -9.55
N ALA A 82 0.40 -5.55 -8.93
CA ALA A 82 0.30 -6.88 -9.53
C ALA A 82 -1.08 -7.49 -9.34
N LEU A 83 -1.57 -8.24 -10.34
CA LEU A 83 -2.80 -9.01 -10.26
C LEU A 83 -2.65 -10.15 -9.23
N ASP A 84 -3.64 -10.29 -8.35
CA ASP A 84 -3.71 -11.43 -7.43
C ASP A 84 -3.84 -12.74 -8.20
N ASP A 85 -2.81 -13.59 -8.07
CA ASP A 85 -2.72 -14.91 -8.70
C ASP A 85 -3.32 -16.03 -7.82
N GLY A 86 -3.88 -15.67 -6.65
CA GLY A 86 -4.48 -16.58 -5.69
C GLY A 86 -3.46 -17.41 -4.88
N THR A 87 -2.16 -17.20 -5.06
CA THR A 87 -1.13 -17.93 -4.33
C THR A 87 -0.97 -17.39 -2.91
N SER A 88 -0.59 -18.27 -1.98
CA SER A 88 -0.28 -17.86 -0.61
C SER A 88 0.90 -16.88 -0.53
N GLN A 89 1.86 -17.00 -1.47
CA GLN A 89 2.98 -16.09 -1.57
C GLN A 89 2.52 -14.69 -1.99
N PHE A 90 1.63 -14.58 -2.98
CA PHE A 90 1.02 -13.29 -3.34
C PHE A 90 0.30 -12.67 -2.16
N ALA A 91 -0.57 -13.45 -1.51
CA ALA A 91 -1.31 -13.00 -0.35
C ALA A 91 -0.36 -12.48 0.75
N ALA A 92 0.73 -13.20 1.05
CA ALA A 92 1.71 -12.80 2.05
C ALA A 92 2.48 -11.53 1.67
N ASP A 93 2.83 -11.35 0.40
CA ASP A 93 3.60 -10.20 -0.09
C ASP A 93 2.77 -8.93 -0.29
N ALA A 94 1.45 -9.06 -0.43
CA ALA A 94 0.51 -7.96 -0.59
C ALA A 94 -0.25 -7.62 0.72
N THR A 95 0.19 -8.16 1.86
CA THR A 95 -0.48 -7.99 3.16
C THR A 95 0.41 -7.23 4.15
N PHE A 96 -0.20 -6.27 4.85
CA PHE A 96 0.48 -5.41 5.80
C PHE A 96 -0.31 -5.28 7.11
N HIS A 97 0.40 -5.03 8.20
CA HIS A 97 -0.18 -4.51 9.43
C HIS A 97 -0.13 -2.98 9.38
N GLN A 98 -1.30 -2.34 9.41
CA GLN A 98 -1.36 -0.90 9.69
C GLN A 98 -1.06 -0.69 11.16
N VAL A 99 -0.02 0.11 11.45
CA VAL A 99 0.40 0.48 12.80
C VAL A 99 0.47 2.00 12.92
N ALA A 100 0.60 2.51 14.15
CA ALA A 100 0.87 3.92 14.39
C ALA A 100 2.11 4.36 13.60
N GLY A 101 2.06 5.57 13.03
CA GLY A 101 3.14 6.11 12.22
C GLY A 101 4.46 6.16 12.99
N LEU A 102 5.53 5.73 12.34
CA LEU A 102 6.84 5.64 12.98
C LEU A 102 7.44 7.03 13.28
N ALA A 103 7.11 8.06 12.51
CA ALA A 103 7.50 9.45 12.78
C ALA A 103 6.44 10.24 13.56
N ASP A 104 5.17 9.85 13.46
CA ASP A 104 4.04 10.51 14.11
C ASP A 104 2.94 9.48 14.38
N ALA A 105 2.60 9.27 15.65
CA ALA A 105 1.64 8.25 16.05
C ALA A 105 0.19 8.54 15.61
N GLY A 106 -0.13 9.77 15.21
CA GLY A 106 -1.42 10.14 14.61
C GLY A 106 -1.53 9.79 13.12
N TRP A 107 -0.42 9.37 12.50
CA TRP A 107 -0.35 8.90 11.12
C TRP A 107 -0.24 7.37 11.08
N SER A 108 -0.02 6.79 9.90
CA SER A 108 0.09 5.33 9.73
C SER A 108 1.44 4.93 9.15
N SER A 109 1.94 3.78 9.57
CA SER A 109 3.00 3.04 8.89
C SER A 109 2.50 1.62 8.60
N PHE A 110 3.04 0.99 7.56
CA PHE A 110 2.57 -0.32 7.09
C PHE A 110 3.70 -1.33 7.18
N ARG A 111 3.64 -2.19 8.21
CA ARG A 111 4.63 -3.25 8.43
C ARG A 111 4.26 -4.46 7.60
N SER A 112 5.23 -5.08 6.92
CA SER A 112 4.96 -6.31 6.15
C SER A 112 4.45 -7.44 7.06
N TYR A 113 3.51 -8.23 6.54
CA TYR A 113 3.03 -9.43 7.19
C TYR A 113 4.11 -10.52 7.27
N ASN A 114 4.84 -10.75 6.17
CA ASN A 114 5.82 -11.84 6.07
C ASN A 114 7.28 -11.41 6.29
N HIS A 115 7.55 -10.11 6.41
CA HIS A 115 8.85 -9.56 6.81
C HIS A 115 8.64 -8.53 7.94
N PRO A 116 8.42 -8.99 9.19
CA PRO A 116 7.96 -8.14 10.30
C PRO A 116 8.98 -7.09 10.76
N ASP A 117 10.23 -7.17 10.30
CA ASP A 117 11.26 -6.16 10.52
C ASP A 117 11.21 -5.00 9.49
N ARG A 118 10.31 -5.06 8.50
CA ARG A 118 10.27 -4.14 7.37
C ARG A 118 8.94 -3.42 7.20
N TYR A 119 9.02 -2.22 6.61
CA TYR A 119 7.90 -1.31 6.40
C TYR A 119 7.87 -0.81 4.97
N ILE A 120 6.67 -0.50 4.49
CA ILE A 120 6.50 0.34 3.30
C ILE A 120 7.15 1.69 3.59
N ARG A 121 8.05 2.12 2.71
CA ARG A 121 8.59 3.48 2.71
C ARG A 121 8.92 3.94 1.31
N HIS A 122 9.04 5.25 1.10
CA HIS A 122 9.68 5.75 -0.11
C HIS A 122 11.21 5.81 0.06
N TYR A 123 11.95 5.75 -1.05
CA TYR A 123 13.39 6.05 -1.11
C TYR A 123 13.74 6.47 -2.53
N ALA A 124 14.36 7.64 -2.68
CA ALA A 124 14.54 8.27 -3.99
C ALA A 124 13.23 8.32 -4.81
N TYR A 125 12.11 8.52 -4.11
CA TYR A 125 10.72 8.52 -4.61
C TYR A 125 10.14 7.16 -5.04
N GLU A 126 10.92 6.09 -5.13
CA GLU A 126 10.39 4.73 -5.35
C GLU A 126 9.89 4.12 -4.05
N LEU A 127 8.86 3.28 -4.11
CA LEU A 127 8.30 2.61 -2.95
C LEU A 127 9.01 1.27 -2.72
N ARG A 128 9.48 1.05 -1.48
CA ARG A 128 10.30 -0.09 -1.10
C ARG A 128 9.85 -0.71 0.22
N LEU A 129 10.25 -1.97 0.43
CA LEU A 129 10.06 -2.69 1.68
C LEU A 129 11.39 -2.86 2.41
N ASP A 130 11.64 -2.03 3.42
CA ASP A 130 12.96 -1.97 4.07
C ASP A 130 12.87 -1.85 5.59
N PRO A 131 13.94 -2.22 6.32
CA PRO A 131 14.06 -1.92 7.74
C PRO A 131 14.08 -0.42 7.98
N VAL A 132 13.50 0.03 9.09
CA VAL A 132 13.39 1.44 9.45
C VAL A 132 14.09 1.70 10.78
N THR A 133 15.29 2.26 10.72
CA THR A 133 16.15 2.50 11.91
C THR A 133 16.46 3.97 12.14
N THR A 134 16.54 4.78 11.09
CA THR A 134 16.87 6.21 11.16
C THR A 134 15.64 7.09 11.27
N ALA A 135 15.82 8.34 11.73
CA ALA A 135 14.72 9.31 11.77
C ALA A 135 14.14 9.59 10.38
N THR A 136 15.01 9.75 9.37
CA THR A 136 14.58 9.92 7.98
C THR A 136 13.76 8.73 7.48
N ALA A 137 14.22 7.50 7.72
CA ALA A 137 13.48 6.31 7.31
C ALA A 137 12.12 6.19 8.02
N ARG A 138 12.00 6.68 9.28
CA ARG A 138 10.71 6.76 9.97
C ARG A 138 9.78 7.75 9.27
N SER A 139 10.29 8.90 8.85
CA SER A 139 9.52 9.86 8.05
C SER A 139 9.12 9.29 6.69
N ASP A 140 10.03 8.59 6.01
CA ASP A 140 9.77 7.97 4.70
C ASP A 140 8.73 6.85 4.76
N ALA A 141 8.60 6.20 5.93
CA ALA A 141 7.68 5.10 6.21
C ALA A 141 6.35 5.56 6.83
N THR A 142 6.13 6.86 7.00
CA THR A 142 4.93 7.41 7.64
C THR A 142 4.04 8.07 6.59
N PHE A 143 2.77 7.69 6.58
CA PHE A 143 1.77 8.13 5.59
C PHE A 143 0.46 8.52 6.26
N ARG A 144 -0.21 9.51 5.68
CA ARG A 144 -1.61 9.83 6.01
C ARG A 144 -2.50 9.12 5.01
N VAL A 145 -3.45 8.35 5.51
CA VAL A 145 -4.52 7.77 4.68
C VAL A 145 -5.60 8.83 4.52
N THR A 146 -5.83 9.31 3.30
CA THR A 146 -6.77 10.40 3.00
C THR A 146 -7.83 9.91 2.01
N SER A 147 -9.08 10.35 2.16
CA SER A 147 -10.14 10.19 1.16
C SER A 147 -10.01 11.20 0.03
#